data_AF-A0A349N4L3-F1
#
_entry.id   AF-A0A349N4L3-F1
#
_cell.length_a   1.000
_cell.length_b   1.000
_cell.length_c   1.000
_cell.angle_alpha   90.00
_cell.angle_beta   90.00
_cell.angle_gamma   90.00
#
_symmetry.space_group_name_H-M   'P 1'
#
loop_
_entity.id
_entity.type
_entity.pdbx_description
1 polymer ?
#
loop_
_entity_poly.entity_id
_entity_poly.type
_entity_poly.pdbx_seq_one_letter_code
_entity_poly.pdbx_strand_id
1 'polypeptide(L)'
;MELGEQALLPGFIDAHGHFSALARTADYVDLSPPPVGGAESIADIVRALRLAIEQSSIPAGTLVTGFGYDDSLLEERRHPTRFDLDEASTSHPIVIRHVSGHLAVGNSLALADAGISAETPDPAGGIVRRLENGAPDGVMEETAMTLLPDAVANLTPERFAELRRQALEIYAAYGITTIQD
;
A
#
# COMPACT_ATOMS: atom_id res chain seq x y z
N MET A 1 9.07 31.37 -28.00
CA MET A 1 8.47 30.03 -28.13
C MET A 1 7.20 30.20 -28.93
N GLU A 2 7.06 29.50 -30.05
CA GLU A 2 5.85 29.50 -30.87
C GLU A 2 4.97 28.33 -30.42
N LEU A 3 3.68 28.55 -30.20
CA LEU A 3 2.77 27.58 -29.57
C LEU A 3 1.84 26.88 -30.57
N GLY A 4 1.65 27.44 -31.78
CA GLY A 4 0.74 26.85 -32.78
C GLY A 4 -0.69 26.70 -32.25
N GLU A 5 -1.27 25.50 -32.38
CA GLU A 5 -2.62 25.18 -31.89
C GLU A 5 -2.66 24.77 -30.39
N GLN A 6 -1.53 24.86 -29.68
CA GLN A 6 -1.44 24.49 -28.28
C GLN A 6 -1.71 25.69 -27.35
N ALA A 7 -2.25 25.42 -26.16
CA ALA A 7 -2.40 26.41 -25.11
C ALA A 7 -1.28 26.26 -24.07
N LEU A 8 -0.73 27.38 -23.63
CA LEU A 8 0.12 27.44 -22.44
C LEU A 8 -0.75 27.87 -21.25
N LEU A 9 -0.79 27.03 -20.23
CA LEU A 9 -1.54 27.27 -18.99
C LEU A 9 -0.56 27.45 -17.83
N PRO A 10 -0.93 28.20 -16.77
CA PRO A 10 -0.24 28.11 -15.50
C PRO A 10 -0.28 26.66 -15.00
N GLY A 11 0.80 26.21 -14.36
CA GLY A 11 0.78 24.92 -13.67
C GLY A 11 -0.24 24.92 -12.52
N PHE A 12 -0.81 23.76 -12.24
CA PHE A 12 -1.80 23.60 -11.19
C PHE A 12 -1.15 23.73 -9.81
N ILE A 13 -1.95 24.22 -8.86
CA ILE A 13 -1.58 24.35 -7.45
C ILE A 13 -2.42 23.35 -6.66
N ASP A 14 -1.77 22.36 -6.07
CA ASP A 14 -2.41 21.49 -5.09
C ASP A 14 -2.30 22.15 -3.72
N ALA A 15 -3.42 22.77 -3.30
CA ALA A 15 -3.50 23.55 -2.06
C ALA A 15 -3.76 22.68 -0.80
N HIS A 16 -4.08 21.40 -0.96
CA HIS A 16 -4.38 20.50 0.14
C HIS A 16 -4.16 19.05 -0.29
N GLY A 17 -2.90 18.72 -0.56
CA GLY A 17 -2.46 17.38 -0.91
C GLY A 17 -1.89 16.62 0.28
N HIS A 18 -1.55 15.35 0.04
CA HIS A 18 -0.77 14.54 0.97
C HIS A 18 0.54 14.10 0.29
N PHE A 19 1.32 15.07 -0.18
CA PHE A 19 2.53 14.79 -0.96
C PHE A 19 3.54 13.97 -0.15
N SER A 20 3.75 14.28 1.13
CA SER A 20 4.65 13.50 1.98
C SER A 20 4.17 12.06 2.16
N ALA A 21 2.85 11.83 2.20
CA ALA A 21 2.29 10.49 2.29
C ALA A 21 2.43 9.72 0.96
N LEU A 22 2.19 10.39 -0.17
CA LEU A 22 2.42 9.81 -1.50
C LEU A 22 3.89 9.43 -1.67
N ALA A 23 4.82 10.31 -1.31
CA ALA A 23 6.25 10.01 -1.38
C ALA A 23 6.60 8.74 -0.58
N ARG A 24 6.06 8.59 0.63
CA ARG A 24 6.28 7.38 1.46
C ARG A 24 5.72 6.10 0.87
N THR A 25 4.82 6.20 -0.10
CA THR A 25 4.13 5.06 -0.73
C THR A 25 4.44 4.93 -2.21
N ALA A 26 5.34 5.75 -2.76
CA ALA A 26 5.63 5.79 -4.20
C ALA A 26 6.23 4.49 -4.75
N ASP A 27 6.82 3.65 -3.90
CA ASP A 27 7.37 2.34 -4.24
C ASP A 27 6.45 1.17 -3.86
N TYR A 28 5.22 1.45 -3.40
CA TYR A 28 4.27 0.40 -3.07
C TYR A 28 3.69 -0.17 -4.36
N VAL A 29 3.35 -1.45 -4.33
CA VAL A 29 2.59 -2.07 -5.41
C VAL A 29 1.22 -1.40 -5.47
N ASP A 30 0.86 -0.87 -6.64
CA ASP A 30 -0.47 -0.32 -6.88
C ASP A 30 -1.49 -1.46 -6.96
N LEU A 31 -2.45 -1.43 -6.03
CA LEU A 31 -3.53 -2.40 -5.89
C LEU A 31 -4.89 -1.73 -6.07
N SER A 32 -4.92 -0.54 -6.65
CA SER A 32 -6.16 0.19 -6.85
C SER A 32 -7.05 -0.47 -7.92
N PRO A 33 -8.39 -0.44 -7.73
CA PRO A 33 -9.32 -0.90 -8.73
C PRO A 33 -9.46 0.12 -9.88
N PRO A 34 -10.07 -0.28 -11.00
CA PRO A 34 -10.42 0.65 -12.07
C PRO A 34 -11.30 1.81 -11.57
N PRO A 35 -11.16 3.03 -12.13
CA PRO A 35 -10.30 3.37 -13.27
C PRO A 35 -8.87 3.78 -12.88
N VAL A 36 -8.50 3.71 -11.59
CA VAL A 36 -7.18 4.16 -11.12
C VAL A 36 -6.11 3.11 -11.44
N GLY A 37 -6.37 1.86 -11.05
CA GLY A 37 -5.51 0.72 -11.31
C GLY A 37 -6.26 -0.42 -11.98
N GLY A 38 -5.69 -1.62 -11.94
CA GLY A 38 -6.20 -2.81 -12.63
C GLY A 38 -6.58 -3.98 -11.72
N ALA A 39 -6.69 -3.77 -10.40
CA ALA A 39 -7.05 -4.82 -9.45
C ALA A 39 -8.58 -4.89 -9.28
N GLU A 40 -9.24 -5.78 -10.02
CA GLU A 40 -10.69 -5.99 -9.96
C GLU A 40 -11.08 -7.10 -8.97
N SER A 41 -10.14 -7.98 -8.64
CA SER A 41 -10.34 -9.13 -7.74
C SER A 41 -9.17 -9.33 -6.79
N ILE A 42 -9.36 -10.15 -5.75
CA ILE A 42 -8.27 -10.57 -4.87
C ILE A 42 -7.21 -11.35 -5.65
N ALA A 43 -7.62 -12.12 -6.67
CA ALA A 43 -6.67 -12.81 -7.55
C ALA A 43 -5.78 -11.83 -8.33
N ASP A 44 -6.29 -10.66 -8.72
CA ASP A 44 -5.49 -9.61 -9.35
C ASP A 44 -4.49 -8.99 -8.38
N ILE A 45 -4.89 -8.77 -7.12
CA ILE A 45 -3.99 -8.32 -6.05
C ILE A 45 -2.84 -9.31 -5.86
N VAL A 46 -3.15 -10.59 -5.74
CA VAL A 46 -2.15 -11.67 -5.61
C VAL A 46 -1.20 -11.69 -6.80
N ARG A 47 -1.73 -11.55 -8.02
CA ARG A 47 -0.93 -11.49 -9.25
C ARG A 47 -0.01 -10.27 -9.27
N ALA A 48 -0.50 -9.09 -8.92
CA ALA A 48 0.28 -7.85 -8.90
C ALA A 48 1.45 -7.95 -7.91
N LEU A 49 1.21 -8.48 -6.71
CA LEU A 49 2.24 -8.72 -5.70
C LEU A 49 3.31 -9.71 -6.18
N ARG A 50 2.90 -10.86 -6.75
CA ARG A 50 3.84 -11.83 -7.34
C ARG A 50 4.73 -11.21 -8.41
N LEU A 51 4.12 -10.49 -9.36
CA LEU A 51 4.84 -9.84 -10.44
C LEU A 51 5.85 -8.81 -9.92
N ALA A 52 5.46 -8.01 -8.92
CA ALA A 52 6.36 -7.02 -8.32
C ALA A 52 7.60 -7.69 -7.67
N ILE A 53 7.39 -8.78 -6.94
CA ILE A 53 8.46 -9.58 -6.32
C ILE A 53 9.43 -10.11 -7.38
N GLU A 54 8.89 -10.74 -8.44
CA GLU A 54 9.68 -11.37 -9.50
C GLU A 54 10.45 -10.33 -10.34
N GLN A 55 9.77 -9.30 -10.82
CA GLN A 55 10.36 -8.31 -11.72
C GLN A 55 11.45 -7.46 -11.04
N SER A 56 11.27 -7.17 -9.75
CA SER A 56 12.24 -6.39 -8.97
C SER A 56 13.31 -7.28 -8.32
N SER A 57 13.23 -8.61 -8.49
CA SER A 57 14.14 -9.59 -7.87
C SER A 57 14.30 -9.35 -6.36
N ILE A 58 13.17 -9.12 -5.68
CA ILE A 58 13.16 -8.79 -4.25
C ILE A 58 13.75 -9.97 -3.47
N PRO A 59 14.75 -9.76 -2.58
CA PRO A 59 15.30 -10.84 -1.78
C PRO A 59 14.27 -11.40 -0.80
N ALA A 60 14.25 -12.72 -0.62
CA ALA A 60 13.42 -13.38 0.39
C ALA A 60 13.62 -12.76 1.79
N GLY A 61 12.53 -12.66 2.55
CA GLY A 61 12.48 -11.98 3.85
C GLY A 61 12.40 -10.45 3.78
N THR A 62 12.49 -9.85 2.59
CA THR A 62 12.26 -8.40 2.43
C THR A 62 10.76 -8.11 2.41
N LEU A 63 10.35 -7.08 3.17
CA LEU A 63 8.97 -6.59 3.21
C LEU A 63 8.52 -6.08 1.84
N VAL A 64 7.36 -6.56 1.40
CA VAL A 64 6.66 -6.10 0.20
C VAL A 64 5.40 -5.36 0.63
N THR A 65 5.26 -4.11 0.17
CA THR A 65 4.12 -3.26 0.50
C THR A 65 3.24 -2.99 -0.72
N GLY A 66 1.93 -2.93 -0.51
CA GLY A 66 0.96 -2.52 -1.52
C GLY A 66 -0.04 -1.50 -0.97
N PHE A 67 -0.65 -0.71 -1.84
CA PHE A 67 -1.63 0.31 -1.46
C PHE A 67 -2.79 0.38 -2.44
N GLY A 68 -3.97 0.76 -1.94
CA GLY A 68 -5.04 1.30 -2.76
C GLY A 68 -6.18 0.34 -3.07
N TYR A 69 -6.12 -0.90 -2.58
CA TYR A 69 -7.25 -1.82 -2.75
C TYR A 69 -8.50 -1.30 -2.02
N ASP A 70 -9.68 -1.62 -2.57
CA ASP A 70 -10.99 -1.27 -2.01
C ASP A 70 -11.88 -2.51 -2.05
N ASP A 71 -12.18 -3.09 -0.90
CA ASP A 71 -12.95 -4.34 -0.81
C ASP A 71 -14.37 -4.21 -1.38
N SER A 72 -14.93 -3.00 -1.37
CA SER A 72 -16.26 -2.73 -1.91
C SER A 72 -16.28 -2.77 -3.44
N LEU A 73 -15.12 -2.61 -4.09
CA LEU A 73 -14.96 -2.63 -5.55
C LEU A 73 -14.38 -3.96 -6.07
N LEU A 74 -13.86 -4.82 -5.19
CA LEU A 74 -13.43 -6.16 -5.57
C LEU A 74 -14.61 -7.08 -5.90
N GLU A 75 -14.40 -8.01 -6.83
CA GLU A 75 -15.38 -9.05 -7.20
C GLU A 75 -15.89 -9.83 -5.97
N GLU A 76 -15.00 -10.14 -5.03
CA GLU A 76 -15.31 -10.95 -3.86
C GLU A 76 -16.07 -10.20 -2.76
N ARG A 77 -16.17 -8.86 -2.83
CA ARG A 77 -16.86 -8.00 -1.83
C ARG A 77 -16.44 -8.28 -0.38
N ARG A 78 -15.15 -8.54 -0.18
CA ARG A 78 -14.52 -8.75 1.12
C ARG A 78 -13.08 -8.28 1.09
N HIS A 79 -12.51 -8.02 2.27
CA HIS A 79 -11.08 -7.78 2.37
C HIS A 79 -10.28 -9.05 2.02
N PRO A 80 -9.10 -8.89 1.41
CA PRO A 80 -8.07 -9.92 1.45
C PRO A 80 -7.75 -10.31 2.89
N THR A 81 -7.39 -11.57 3.09
CA THR A 81 -6.91 -12.13 4.36
C THR A 81 -5.45 -12.54 4.20
N ARG A 82 -4.81 -12.94 5.29
CA ARG A 82 -3.45 -13.49 5.26
C ARG A 82 -3.32 -14.68 4.33
N PHE A 83 -4.37 -15.49 4.20
CA PHE A 83 -4.37 -16.68 3.34
C PHE A 83 -4.31 -16.29 1.86
N ASP A 84 -5.06 -15.27 1.46
CA ASP A 84 -5.01 -14.75 0.09
C ASP A 84 -3.60 -14.21 -0.22
N LEU A 85 -3.01 -13.47 0.72
CA LEU A 85 -1.66 -12.91 0.54
C LEU A 85 -0.55 -13.96 0.60
N ASP A 86 -0.75 -15.05 1.34
CA ASP A 86 0.17 -16.20 1.36
C ASP A 86 0.24 -16.88 -0.02
N GLU A 87 -0.82 -16.79 -0.84
CA GLU A 87 -0.74 -17.23 -2.23
C GLU A 87 0.28 -16.39 -3.00
N ALA A 88 0.37 -15.08 -2.76
CA ALA A 88 1.34 -14.25 -3.45
C ALA A 88 2.78 -14.65 -3.10
N SER A 89 3.07 -14.87 -1.82
CA SER A 89 4.36 -15.38 -1.37
C SER A 89 4.31 -15.79 0.10
N THR A 90 4.97 -16.91 0.42
CA THR A 90 5.24 -17.33 1.81
C THR A 90 6.68 -17.07 2.24
N SER A 91 7.52 -16.55 1.35
CA SER A 91 8.95 -16.25 1.62
C SER A 91 9.22 -14.75 1.79
N HIS A 92 8.21 -13.91 1.60
CA HIS A 92 8.29 -12.46 1.76
C HIS A 92 7.18 -12.04 2.72
N PRO A 93 7.47 -11.26 3.78
CA PRO A 93 6.41 -10.61 4.54
C PRO A 93 5.72 -9.61 3.60
N ILE A 94 4.39 -9.68 3.55
CA ILE A 94 3.56 -8.81 2.70
C ILE A 94 2.62 -8.02 3.60
N VAL A 95 2.55 -6.70 3.38
CA VAL A 95 1.57 -5.81 4.02
C VAL A 95 0.91 -4.95 2.94
N ILE A 96 -0.42 -5.07 2.79
CA ILE A 96 -1.19 -4.20 1.88
C ILE A 96 -2.09 -3.26 2.66
N ARG A 97 -2.27 -2.03 2.16
CA ARG A 97 -3.07 -1.00 2.82
C ARG A 97 -4.29 -0.62 1.98
N HIS A 98 -5.43 -0.55 2.64
CA HIS A 98 -6.71 -0.19 2.04
C HIS A 98 -6.70 1.28 1.57
N VAL A 99 -7.47 1.61 0.53
CA VAL A 99 -7.55 2.96 -0.06
C VAL A 99 -7.94 4.04 0.96
N SER A 100 -8.74 3.69 1.97
CA SER A 100 -9.11 4.63 3.04
C SER A 100 -7.93 5.02 3.94
N GLY A 101 -6.85 4.25 3.95
CA GLY A 101 -5.75 4.41 4.89
C GLY A 101 -6.02 3.89 6.31
N HIS A 102 -7.22 3.36 6.59
CA HIS A 102 -7.67 2.91 7.92
C HIS A 102 -7.66 1.39 8.13
N LEU A 103 -7.28 0.61 7.11
CA LEU A 103 -7.07 -0.82 7.23
C LEU A 103 -5.77 -1.26 6.57
N ALA A 104 -5.15 -2.30 7.12
CA ALA A 104 -4.05 -3.03 6.50
C ALA A 104 -4.28 -4.55 6.61
N VAL A 105 -3.65 -5.31 5.71
CA VAL A 105 -3.67 -6.77 5.73
C VAL A 105 -2.24 -7.28 5.66
N GLY A 106 -1.84 -8.11 6.62
CA GLY A 106 -0.56 -8.82 6.63
C GLY A 106 -0.72 -10.28 6.22
N ASN A 107 0.22 -10.83 5.45
CA ASN A 107 0.31 -12.27 5.21
C ASN A 107 0.81 -13.01 6.48
N SER A 108 0.82 -14.34 6.46
CA SER A 108 1.19 -15.13 7.64
C SER A 108 2.63 -14.85 8.10
N LEU A 109 3.55 -14.59 7.17
CA LEU A 109 4.93 -14.26 7.50
C LEU A 109 5.04 -12.87 8.16
N ALA A 110 4.34 -11.86 7.65
CA ALA A 110 4.30 -10.53 8.27
C ALA A 110 3.72 -10.56 9.69
N LEU A 111 2.68 -11.37 9.94
CA LEU A 111 2.15 -11.57 11.29
C LEU A 111 3.15 -12.26 12.21
N ALA A 112 3.83 -13.29 11.71
CA ALA A 112 4.84 -14.03 12.48
C ALA A 112 6.04 -13.15 12.87
N ASP A 113 6.55 -12.36 11.92
CA ASP A 113 7.67 -11.43 12.15
C ASP A 113 7.30 -10.34 13.17
N ALA A 114 6.04 -9.93 13.21
CA ALA A 114 5.50 -8.99 14.19
C ALA A 114 5.11 -9.63 15.53
N GLY A 115 5.18 -10.96 15.66
CA GLY A 115 4.77 -11.68 16.87
C GLY A 115 3.26 -11.62 17.15
N ILE A 116 2.44 -11.48 16.10
CA ILE A 116 0.98 -11.39 16.20
C ILE A 116 0.37 -12.80 16.21
N SER A 117 -0.42 -13.11 17.24
CA SER A 117 -1.04 -14.41 17.48
C SER A 117 -2.46 -14.29 18.03
N ALA A 118 -3.09 -15.41 18.38
CA ALA A 118 -4.42 -15.42 19.00
C ALA A 118 -4.44 -14.72 20.38
N GLU A 119 -3.28 -14.67 21.04
CA GLU A 119 -3.06 -14.02 22.33
C GLU A 119 -2.81 -12.52 22.22
N THR A 120 -2.56 -11.99 21.01
CA THR A 120 -2.38 -10.56 20.80
C THR A 120 -3.69 -9.83 21.11
N PRO A 121 -3.72 -8.90 22.09
CA PRO A 121 -4.93 -8.14 22.38
C PRO A 121 -5.17 -7.07 21.31
N ASP A 122 -6.41 -6.62 21.20
CA ASP A 122 -6.73 -5.43 20.42
C ASP A 122 -6.10 -4.19 21.09
N PRO A 123 -5.36 -3.33 20.37
CA PRO A 123 -4.85 -2.09 20.93
C PRO A 123 -5.99 -1.08 21.12
N ALA A 124 -5.75 -0.06 21.94
CA ALA A 124 -6.72 1.02 22.11
C ALA A 124 -7.02 1.69 20.76
N GLY A 125 -8.31 1.71 20.37
CA GLY A 125 -8.73 2.32 19.10
C GLY A 125 -8.28 1.54 17.87
N GLY A 126 -8.09 0.23 17.96
CA GLY A 126 -7.83 -0.65 16.82
C GLY A 126 -8.37 -2.05 17.05
N ILE A 127 -8.54 -2.81 15.97
CA ILE A 127 -9.08 -4.18 16.01
C ILE A 127 -8.18 -5.09 15.18
N VAL A 128 -7.77 -6.21 15.76
CA VAL A 128 -7.20 -7.34 15.02
C VAL A 128 -8.34 -8.26 14.64
N ARG A 129 -8.68 -8.37 13.35
CA ARG A 129 -9.73 -9.30 12.93
C ARG A 129 -9.25 -10.74 13.10
N ARG A 130 -10.16 -11.61 13.51
CA ARG A 130 -9.89 -13.00 13.90
C ARG A 130 -10.87 -13.95 13.25
N LEU A 131 -10.39 -15.14 12.99
CA LEU A 131 -11.18 -16.31 12.61
C LEU A 131 -11.97 -16.83 13.81
N GLU A 132 -12.89 -17.77 13.58
CA GLU A 132 -13.70 -18.39 14.63
C GLU A 132 -12.86 -19.05 15.75
N ASN A 133 -11.66 -19.53 15.42
CA ASN A 133 -10.74 -20.14 16.38
C ASN A 133 -9.89 -19.12 17.16
N GLY A 134 -10.12 -17.82 16.97
CA GLY A 134 -9.38 -16.74 17.63
C GLY A 134 -8.04 -16.38 16.99
N ALA A 135 -7.56 -17.13 15.98
CA ALA A 135 -6.35 -16.76 15.26
C ALA A 135 -6.58 -15.50 14.41
N PRO A 136 -5.59 -14.59 14.30
CA PRO A 136 -5.69 -13.42 13.43
C PRO A 136 -5.89 -13.85 11.98
N ASP A 137 -6.82 -13.20 11.28
CA ASP A 137 -7.06 -13.44 9.85
C ASP A 137 -6.15 -12.59 8.93
N GLY A 138 -5.39 -11.66 9.52
CA GLY A 138 -4.46 -10.77 8.83
C GLY A 138 -4.96 -9.33 8.69
N VAL A 139 -6.25 -9.06 8.84
CA VAL A 139 -6.82 -7.72 8.69
C VAL A 139 -6.70 -6.94 10.00
N MET A 140 -6.15 -5.73 9.91
CA MET A 140 -5.91 -4.82 11.02
C MET A 140 -6.66 -3.52 10.77
N GLU A 141 -7.44 -3.07 11.74
CA GLU A 141 -8.20 -1.82 11.69
C GLU A 141 -7.54 -0.74 12.56
N GLU A 142 -7.51 0.49 12.05
CA GLU A 142 -7.10 1.69 12.78
C GLU A 142 -5.73 1.52 13.45
N THR A 143 -5.66 1.66 14.77
CA THR A 143 -4.39 1.57 15.53
C THR A 143 -3.77 0.17 15.47
N ALA A 144 -4.54 -0.89 15.18
CA ALA A 144 -3.97 -2.24 15.03
C ALA A 144 -3.02 -2.36 13.84
N MET A 145 -3.13 -1.47 12.85
CA MET A 145 -2.22 -1.43 11.71
C MET A 145 -0.76 -1.20 12.14
N THR A 146 -0.53 -0.50 13.26
CA THR A 146 0.84 -0.23 13.74
C THR A 146 1.53 -1.46 14.33
N LEU A 147 0.82 -2.59 14.47
CA LEU A 147 1.40 -3.86 14.86
C LEU A 147 2.14 -4.53 13.69
N LEU A 148 1.75 -4.24 12.45
CA LEU A 148 2.38 -4.81 11.27
C LEU A 148 3.74 -4.15 10.98
N PRO A 149 4.65 -4.84 10.28
CA PRO A 149 5.89 -4.22 9.79
C PRO A 149 5.60 -3.02 8.89
N ASP A 150 6.32 -1.92 9.10
CA ASP A 150 6.18 -0.69 8.31
C ASP A 150 7.49 -0.38 7.56
N ALA A 151 7.42 -0.33 6.23
CA ALA A 151 8.55 0.02 5.37
C ALA A 151 9.08 1.44 5.66
N VAL A 152 8.22 2.34 6.14
CA VAL A 152 8.56 3.74 6.43
C VAL A 152 9.41 3.86 7.70
N ALA A 153 9.27 2.93 8.65
CA ALA A 153 9.96 3.00 9.94
C ALA A 153 11.49 3.00 9.83
N ASN A 154 12.04 2.42 8.75
CA ASN A 154 13.48 2.29 8.50
C ASN A 154 13.97 3.11 7.29
N LEU A 155 13.20 4.09 6.82
CA LEU A 155 13.60 4.93 5.69
C LEU A 155 14.82 5.79 6.03
N THR A 156 15.91 5.61 5.27
CA THR A 156 17.05 6.53 5.35
C THR A 156 16.69 7.88 4.72
N PRO A 157 17.36 8.98 5.12
CA PRO A 157 17.16 10.29 4.49
C PRO A 157 17.36 10.27 2.97
N GLU A 158 18.32 9.47 2.48
CA GLU A 158 18.63 9.33 1.06
C GLU A 158 17.51 8.61 0.31
N ARG A 159 17.01 7.50 0.87
CA ARG A 159 15.87 6.78 0.27
C ARG A 159 14.64 7.65 0.25
N PHE A 160 14.38 8.39 1.33
CA PHE A 160 13.24 9.30 1.39
C PHE A 160 13.38 10.46 0.38
N ALA A 161 14.59 10.94 0.10
CA ALA A 161 14.81 11.94 -0.96
C ALA A 161 14.51 11.39 -2.36
N GLU A 162 14.90 10.16 -2.65
CA GLU A 162 14.59 9.50 -3.93
C GLU A 162 13.07 9.29 -4.11
N LEU A 163 12.39 8.83 -3.06
CA LEU A 163 10.94 8.67 -3.06
C LEU A 163 10.19 10.00 -3.29
N ARG A 164 10.66 11.10 -2.68
CA ARG A 164 10.10 12.43 -2.98
C ARG A 164 10.30 12.83 -4.43
N ARG A 165 11.44 12.49 -5.03
CA ARG A 165 11.73 12.78 -6.44
C ARG A 165 10.75 12.05 -7.36
N GLN A 166 10.44 10.79 -7.07
CA GLN A 166 9.44 10.00 -7.80
C GLN A 166 8.03 10.59 -7.65
N ALA A 167 7.64 11.00 -6.43
CA ALA A 167 6.36 11.66 -6.22
C ALA A 167 6.24 13.00 -6.98
N LEU A 168 7.34 13.76 -7.10
CA LEU A 168 7.37 14.98 -7.91
C LEU A 168 7.15 14.69 -9.40
N GLU A 169 7.71 13.59 -9.92
CA GLU A 169 7.47 13.18 -11.31
C GLU A 169 6.00 12.85 -11.56
N ILE A 170 5.34 12.19 -10.60
CA ILE A 170 3.89 11.91 -10.66
C ILE A 170 3.10 13.23 -10.70
N TYR A 171 3.34 14.13 -9.74
CA TYR A 171 2.65 15.43 -9.68
C TYR A 171 2.85 16.26 -10.96
N ALA A 172 4.09 16.31 -11.45
CA ALA A 172 4.43 17.03 -12.67
C ALA A 172 3.74 16.44 -13.91
N ALA A 173 3.56 15.12 -13.98
CA ALA A 173 2.83 14.46 -15.08
C ALA A 173 1.35 14.88 -15.15
N TYR A 174 0.75 15.26 -14.01
CA TYR A 174 -0.59 15.85 -13.95
C TYR A 174 -0.60 17.38 -14.06
N GLY A 175 0.55 18.00 -14.34
CA GLY A 175 0.68 19.45 -14.49
C GLY A 175 0.67 20.23 -13.17
N ILE A 176 0.83 19.56 -12.02
CA ILE A 176 0.90 20.21 -10.71
C ILE A 176 2.33 20.70 -10.48
N THR A 177 2.49 22.01 -10.27
CA THR A 177 3.81 22.66 -10.13
C THR A 177 4.01 23.34 -8.79
N THR A 178 2.99 23.34 -7.93
CA THR A 178 3.07 23.90 -6.57
C THR A 178 2.23 23.04 -5.64
N ILE A 179 2.80 22.72 -4.48
CA ILE A 179 2.23 21.79 -3.51
C ILE A 179 2.25 22.47 -2.15
N GLN A 180 1.15 22.37 -1.42
CA GLN A 180 1.07 22.65 0.00
C GLN A 180 0.85 21.32 0.73
N ASP A 181 1.73 21.03 1.69
CA ASP A 181 1.81 19.78 2.45
C ASP A 181 2.15 20.08 3.92
#